data_AF-A0A1F2RTT7-F1
#
_entry.id   AF-A0A1F2RTT7-F1
#
_cell.length_a   1.000
_cell.length_b   1.000
_cell.length_c   1.000
_cell.angle_alpha   90.00
_cell.angle_beta   90.00
_cell.angle_gamma   90.00
#
_symmetry.space_group_name_H-M   'P 1'
#
loop_
_entity.id
_entity.type
_entity.pdbx_description
1 polymer ?
#
loop_
_entity_poly.entity_id
_entity_poly.type
_entity_poly.pdbx_seq_one_letter_code
_entity_poly.pdbx_strand_id
1 'polypeptide(L)'
;MKTLTVRLPEPLAAAIEAESRGRKISKSDVVRERLKRAPAASRGAATPPQAIADLIGSVVGLPADLSARKKRYLRATGYGRKRPR
;
A
#
# COMPACT_ATOMS: atom_id res chain seq x y z
N MET A 1 1.50 -14.82 24.61
CA MET A 1 0.43 -13.84 24.33
C MET A 1 0.47 -12.80 25.43
N LYS A 2 0.57 -11.50 25.13
CA LYS A 2 0.38 -10.44 26.11
C LYS A 2 -1.05 -9.92 25.99
N THR A 3 -1.72 -9.70 27.13
CA THR A 3 -3.08 -9.17 27.16
C THR A 3 -3.04 -7.64 27.22
N LEU A 4 -3.82 -6.98 26.37
CA LEU A 4 -3.93 -5.54 26.28
C LEU A 4 -5.40 -5.16 26.45
N THR A 5 -5.72 -4.35 27.46
CA THR A 5 -7.07 -3.83 27.70
C THR A 5 -7.15 -2.40 27.21
N VAL A 6 -8.06 -2.12 26.28
CA VAL A 6 -8.23 -0.79 25.68
C VAL A 6 -9.69 -0.40 25.74
N ARG A 7 -9.95 0.87 26.09
CA ARG A 7 -11.28 1.46 25.95
C ARG A 7 -11.51 1.81 24.48
N LEU A 8 -12.49 1.18 23.87
CA LEU A 8 -12.87 1.42 22.48
C LEU A 8 -14.16 2.26 22.45
N PRO A 9 -14.28 3.21 21.51
CA PRO A 9 -15.56 3.79 21.16
C PRO A 9 -16.59 2.73 20.79
N GLU A 10 -17.83 2.90 21.25
CA GLU A 10 -18.96 2.03 20.94
C GLU A 10 -19.09 1.65 19.47
N PRO A 11 -19.00 2.59 18.48
CA PRO A 11 -19.12 2.22 17.07
C PRO A 11 -18.01 1.26 16.59
N LEU A 12 -16.80 1.37 17.15
CA LEU A 12 -15.70 0.48 16.80
C LEU A 12 -15.88 -0.92 17.40
N ALA A 13 -16.39 -1.00 18.62
CA ALA A 13 -16.74 -2.27 19.24
C ALA A 13 -17.84 -2.98 18.43
N ALA A 14 -18.93 -2.28 18.10
CA ALA A 14 -20.02 -2.83 17.29
C ALA A 14 -19.55 -3.33 15.92
N ALA A 15 -18.66 -2.60 15.24
CA ALA A 15 -18.09 -3.02 13.96
C ALA A 15 -17.23 -4.30 14.08
N ILE A 16 -16.48 -4.46 15.17
CA ILE A 16 -15.70 -5.68 15.45
C ILE A 16 -16.64 -6.87 15.73
N GLU A 17 -17.72 -6.64 16.46
CA GLU A 17 -18.71 -7.68 16.73
C GLU A 17 -19.45 -8.13 15.46
N ALA A 18 -19.84 -7.20 14.60
CA ALA A 18 -20.47 -7.51 13.33
C ALA A 18 -19.55 -8.37 12.44
N GLU A 19 -18.26 -8.02 12.35
CA GLU A 19 -17.27 -8.78 11.58
C GLU A 19 -17.00 -10.16 12.20
N SER A 20 -16.90 -10.23 13.54
CA SER A 20 -16.76 -11.50 14.27
C SER A 20 -17.93 -12.44 13.99
N ARG A 21 -19.17 -11.94 14.01
CA ARG A 21 -20.37 -12.73 13.68
C ARG A 21 -20.41 -13.13 12.21
N GLY A 22 -20.13 -12.21 11.30
CA GLY A 22 -20.16 -12.46 9.85
C GLY A 22 -19.13 -13.50 9.41
N ARG A 23 -17.95 -13.52 10.04
CA ARG A 23 -16.84 -14.43 9.71
C ARG A 23 -16.71 -15.63 10.64
N LYS A 24 -17.52 -15.72 11.71
CA LYS A 24 -17.46 -16.76 12.75
C LYS A 24 -16.06 -16.91 13.39
N ILE A 25 -15.34 -15.80 13.56
CA ILE A 25 -14.03 -15.75 14.22
C ILE A 25 -14.10 -14.95 15.52
N SER A 26 -13.18 -15.16 16.45
CA SER A 26 -13.23 -14.46 17.74
C SER A 26 -13.00 -12.96 17.57
N LYS A 27 -13.58 -12.14 18.45
CA LYS A 27 -13.35 -10.68 18.46
C LYS A 27 -11.85 -10.36 18.55
N SER A 28 -11.11 -11.13 19.34
CA SER A 28 -9.66 -11.01 19.48
C SER A 28 -8.90 -11.39 18.20
N ASP A 29 -9.41 -12.31 17.38
CA ASP A 29 -8.82 -12.61 16.06
C ASP A 29 -9.05 -11.47 15.09
N VAL A 30 -10.27 -10.91 15.04
CA VAL A 30 -10.58 -9.71 14.24
C VAL A 30 -9.65 -8.56 14.63
N VAL A 31 -9.49 -8.30 15.94
CA VAL A 31 -8.61 -7.24 16.44
C VAL A 31 -7.15 -7.53 16.07
N ARG A 32 -6.66 -8.76 16.26
CA ARG A 32 -5.28 -9.13 15.90
C ARG A 32 -5.04 -9.03 14.39
N GLU A 33 -5.98 -9.47 13.56
CA GLU A 33 -5.89 -9.33 12.10
C GLU A 33 -5.86 -7.87 11.68
N ARG A 34 -6.78 -7.04 12.22
CA ARG A 34 -6.81 -5.61 11.90
C ARG A 34 -5.53 -4.89 12.37
N LEU A 35 -4.99 -5.22 13.54
CA LEU A 35 -3.72 -4.68 14.03
C LEU A 35 -2.52 -5.14 13.20
N LYS A 36 -2.53 -6.36 12.66
CA LYS A 36 -1.50 -6.87 11.74
C LYS A 36 -1.60 -6.23 10.34
N ARG A 37 -2.83 -6.03 9.85
CA ARG A 37 -3.11 -5.46 8.53
C ARG A 37 -2.95 -3.95 8.48
N ALA A 38 -3.17 -3.26 9.59
CA ALA A 38 -2.88 -1.85 9.69
C ALA A 38 -1.39 -1.68 9.34
N PRO A 39 -1.05 -1.04 8.19
CA PRO A 39 0.33 -0.67 7.96
C PRO A 39 0.69 0.20 9.17
N ALA A 40 1.80 -0.13 9.84
CA ALA A 40 2.30 0.68 10.93
C ALA A 40 2.20 2.14 10.48
N ALA A 41 1.32 2.92 11.11
CA ALA A 41 0.91 4.24 10.64
C ALA A 41 2.03 5.29 10.78
N SER A 42 3.30 4.88 10.71
CA SER A 42 4.47 5.68 11.02
C SER A 42 5.73 5.28 10.23
N ARG A 43 5.60 4.90 8.97
CA ARG A 43 6.63 5.26 7.98
C ARG A 43 5.90 5.89 6.82
N GLY A 44 6.07 7.20 6.72
CA GLY A 44 5.21 8.12 5.97
C GLY A 44 4.78 7.60 4.62
N ALA A 45 3.55 7.97 4.23
CA ALA A 45 3.00 7.74 2.89
C ALA A 45 4.14 7.65 1.88
N ALA A 46 4.42 6.44 1.40
CA ALA A 46 5.55 6.20 0.52
C ALA A 46 5.44 7.24 -0.59
N THR A 47 6.42 8.14 -0.63
CA THR A 47 6.44 9.14 -1.70
C THR A 47 6.35 8.36 -3.03
N PRO A 48 5.65 8.86 -4.06
CA PRO A 48 5.51 8.14 -5.32
C PRO A 48 6.77 7.41 -5.83
N PRO A 49 8.00 7.94 -5.69
CA PRO A 49 9.22 7.20 -6.03
C PRO A 49 9.54 6.00 -5.11
N GLN A 50 9.26 6.06 -3.80
CA GLN A 50 9.47 4.93 -2.88
C GLN A 50 8.49 3.78 -3.13
N ALA A 51 7.28 4.10 -3.58
CA ALA A 51 6.26 3.11 -3.95
C ALA A 51 6.60 2.31 -5.22
N ILE A 52 7.59 2.76 -5.99
CA ILE A 52 8.00 2.18 -7.28
C ILE A 52 9.48 1.73 -7.21
N ALA A 53 10.10 1.74 -6.04
CA ALA A 53 11.54 1.46 -5.91
C ALA A 53 11.93 0.03 -6.31
N ASP A 54 11.03 -0.93 -6.13
CA ASP A 54 11.13 -2.34 -6.56
C ASP A 54 10.95 -2.53 -8.08
N LEU A 55 10.31 -1.56 -8.73
CA LEU A 55 10.16 -1.48 -10.19
C LEU A 55 11.40 -0.86 -10.87
N ILE A 56 12.28 -0.18 -10.12
CA ILE A 56 13.53 0.37 -10.65
C ILE A 56 14.52 -0.79 -10.87
N GLY A 57 14.73 -1.16 -12.13
CA GLY A 57 15.71 -2.19 -12.53
C GLY A 57 15.15 -3.61 -12.66
N SER A 58 13.87 -3.86 -12.33
CA SER A 58 13.21 -5.17 -12.53
C SER A 58 12.61 -5.35 -13.92
N VAL A 59 12.61 -4.32 -14.76
CA VAL A 59 12.12 -4.43 -16.13
C VAL A 59 13.23 -4.95 -17.04
N VAL A 60 13.15 -6.25 -17.35
CA VAL A 60 14.03 -6.94 -18.30
C VAL A 60 13.88 -6.32 -19.70
N GLY A 61 14.99 -6.05 -20.37
CA GLY A 61 15.03 -5.52 -21.74
C GLY A 61 15.13 -4.00 -21.87
N LEU A 62 15.22 -3.26 -20.76
CA LEU A 62 15.45 -1.83 -20.79
C LEU A 62 16.95 -1.47 -20.70
N PRO A 63 17.40 -0.38 -21.34
CA PRO A 63 18.78 0.12 -21.21
C PRO A 63 19.15 0.44 -19.76
N ALA A 64 20.37 0.07 -19.34
CA ALA A 64 20.86 0.28 -17.97
C ALA A 64 20.92 1.76 -17.54
N ASP A 65 20.94 2.68 -18.50
CA ASP A 65 21.09 4.12 -18.29
C ASP A 65 19.77 4.90 -18.36
N LEU A 66 18.63 4.20 -18.29
CA LEU A 66 17.30 4.78 -18.47
C LEU A 66 17.00 5.94 -17.50
N SER A 67 17.54 5.87 -16.28
CA SER A 67 17.45 6.93 -15.27
C SER A 67 18.26 8.18 -15.67
N ALA A 68 19.48 7.99 -16.17
CA ALA A 68 20.38 9.06 -16.59
C ALA A 68 19.94 9.74 -17.89
N ARG A 69 19.43 8.97 -18.87
CA ARG A 69 18.98 9.48 -20.18
C ARG A 69 17.46 9.57 -20.30
N LYS A 70 16.75 9.79 -19.19
CA LYS A 70 15.27 9.88 -19.11
C LYS A 70 14.63 10.70 -20.24
N LYS A 71 15.10 11.93 -20.46
CA LYS A 71 14.53 12.83 -21.50
C LYS A 71 14.63 12.26 -22.92
N ARG A 72 15.73 11.55 -23.23
CA ARG A 72 15.95 10.93 -24.54
C ARG A 72 14.93 9.81 -24.77
N TYR A 73 14.76 8.92 -23.80
CA TYR A 73 13.86 7.78 -23.92
C TYR A 73 12.39 8.20 -23.91
N LEU A 74 11.98 9.17 -23.08
CA LEU A 74 10.61 9.69 -23.11
C LEU A 74 10.25 10.30 -24.48
N ARG A 75 11.18 11.00 -25.13
CA ARG A 75 10.96 11.53 -26.48
C ARG A 75 10.86 10.41 -27.52
N ALA A 76 11.74 9.41 -27.45
CA ALA A 76 11.76 8.29 -28.38
C ALA A 76 10.50 7.41 -28.30
N THR A 77 9.91 7.25 -27.10
CA THR A 77 8.67 6.49 -26.90
C THR A 77 7.40 7.30 -27.23
N GLY A 78 7.54 8.54 -27.71
CA GLY A 78 6.40 9.40 -28.07
C GLY A 78 5.63 9.95 -26.86
N TYR A 79 6.18 9.84 -25.65
CA TYR A 79 5.57 10.38 -24.44
C TYR A 79 5.41 11.90 -24.56
N GLY A 80 4.24 12.41 -24.14
CA GLY A 80 3.92 13.84 -24.19
C GLY A 80 3.39 14.36 -25.53
N ARG A 81 3.23 13.50 -26.55
CA ARG A 81 2.45 13.88 -27.74
C ARG A 81 0.97 13.91 -27.37
N LYS A 82 0.35 15.10 -27.40
CA LYS A 82 -1.11 15.23 -27.34
C LYS A 82 -1.70 14.53 -28.56
N ARG A 83 -2.59 13.56 -28.32
CA ARG A 83 -3.42 13.02 -29.40
C ARG A 83 -4.28 14.14 -29.98
N PRO A 84 -4.43 14.24 -31.31
CA PRO A 84 -5.46 15.11 -31.88
C PRO A 84 -6.82 14.62 -31.34
N ARG A 85 -7.66 15.58 -30.96
CA ARG A 85 -9.03 15.32 -30.48
C ARG A 85 -9.92 14.89 -31.63
#